data_AF-A0A502LFW2-F1
#
_entry.id   AF-A0A502LFW2-F1
#
_cell.length_a   1.000
_cell.length_b   1.000
_cell.length_c   1.000
_cell.angle_alpha   90.00
_cell.angle_beta   90.00
_cell.angle_gamma   90.00
#
_symmetry.space_group_name_H-M   'P 1'
#
loop_
_entity.id
_entity.type
_entity.pdbx_description
1 polymer ?
#
loop_
_entity_poly.entity_id
_entity_poly.type
_entity_poly.pdbx_seq_one_letter_code
_entity_poly.pdbx_strand_id
1 'polypeptide(L)' 'MEFKFKQTDEPTYSTDPYYDLTIGGYIKPSELLADTEQIKQVEQAIQIVYEFLEQAESNGVLEIC' A
#
# COMPACT_ATOMS: atom_id res chain seq x y z
N MET A 1 9.07 -2.85 -14.31
CA MET A 1 7.66 -3.24 -14.08
C MET A 1 6.81 -2.14 -14.66
N GLU A 2 5.82 -2.48 -15.47
CA GLU A 2 4.94 -1.51 -16.12
C GLU A 2 3.52 -1.78 -15.65
N PHE A 3 2.92 -0.82 -14.94
CA PHE A 3 1.61 -0.98 -14.35
C PHE A 3 0.53 -0.56 -15.35
N LYS A 4 -0.46 -1.42 -15.55
CA LYS A 4 -1.61 -1.13 -16.40
C LYS A 4 -2.70 -0.48 -15.56
N PHE A 5 -2.75 0.84 -15.59
CA PHE A 5 -3.81 1.59 -14.91
C PHE A 5 -5.11 1.54 -15.71
N LYS A 6 -6.24 1.46 -15.01
CA LYS A 6 -7.55 1.70 -15.62
C LYS A 6 -7.60 3.17 -16.04
N GLN A 7 -8.04 3.46 -17.27
CA GLN A 7 -8.32 4.84 -17.64
C GLN A 7 -9.52 5.35 -16.83
N THR A 8 -9.36 6.54 -16.27
CA THR A 8 -10.40 7.26 -15.55
C THR A 8 -10.60 8.61 -16.23
N ASP A 9 -11.83 9.13 -16.20
CA ASP A 9 -12.15 10.43 -16.79
C ASP A 9 -11.52 11.58 -15.99
N GLU A 10 -11.37 11.38 -14.67
CA GLU A 10 -10.68 12.30 -13.75
C GLU A 10 -9.77 11.52 -12.77
N PRO A 11 -8.67 12.13 -12.29
CA PRO A 11 -7.84 11.53 -11.25
C PRO A 11 -8.61 11.36 -9.92
N THR A 12 -8.44 10.22 -9.27
CA THR A 12 -8.95 10.02 -7.90
C THR A 12 -8.05 10.73 -6.91
N TYR A 13 -8.63 11.60 -6.07
CA TYR A 13 -7.93 12.21 -4.94
C TYR A 13 -7.81 11.20 -3.79
N SER A 14 -6.64 11.13 -3.16
CA SER A 14 -6.36 10.26 -2.02
C SER A 14 -5.60 11.04 -0.95
N THR A 15 -6.09 10.93 0.27
CA THR A 15 -5.47 11.46 1.50
C THR A 15 -4.47 10.46 2.09
N ASP A 16 -4.74 9.17 1.91
CA ASP A 16 -3.84 8.10 2.33
C ASP A 16 -3.55 7.13 1.18
N PRO A 17 -2.61 7.50 0.27
CA PRO A 17 -2.24 6.65 -0.83
C PRO A 17 -1.64 5.33 -0.37
N TYR A 18 -1.03 5.28 0.82
CA TYR A 18 -0.44 4.05 1.33
C TYR A 18 -1.53 3.04 1.70
N TYR A 19 -2.51 3.49 2.48
CA TYR A 19 -3.68 2.69 2.81
C TYR A 19 -4.40 2.27 1.55
N ASP A 20 -4.72 3.19 0.65
CA ASP A 20 -5.44 2.89 -0.58
C ASP A 20 -4.68 1.81 -1.38
N LEU A 21 -3.38 2.01 -1.61
CA LEU A 21 -2.60 1.07 -2.41
C LEU A 21 -2.49 -0.32 -1.77
N THR A 22 -2.38 -0.43 -0.46
CA THR A 22 -2.04 -1.70 0.20
C THR A 22 -3.24 -2.32 0.92
N ILE A 23 -3.77 -1.64 1.94
CA ILE A 23 -4.86 -2.14 2.78
C ILE A 23 -6.21 -2.07 2.06
N GLY A 24 -6.44 -1.00 1.30
CA GLY A 24 -7.58 -0.82 0.39
C GLY A 24 -7.62 -1.84 -0.75
N GLY A 25 -6.53 -2.61 -0.93
CA GLY A 25 -6.50 -3.80 -1.78
C GLY A 25 -6.25 -3.53 -3.26
N TYR A 26 -5.73 -2.35 -3.62
CA TYR A 26 -5.30 -2.07 -5.00
C TYR A 26 -4.03 -2.85 -5.41
N ILE A 27 -3.12 -3.09 -4.46
CA ILE A 27 -1.95 -3.94 -4.60
C ILE A 27 -2.14 -5.16 -3.71
N LYS A 28 -2.43 -6.30 -4.33
CA LYS A 28 -2.48 -7.60 -3.66
C LYS A 28 -1.31 -8.44 -4.14
N PRO A 29 -0.29 -8.70 -3.30
CA PRO A 29 0.88 -9.49 -3.71
C PRO A 29 0.50 -10.85 -4.30
N SER A 30 -0.55 -11.49 -3.78
CA SER A 30 -1.09 -12.76 -4.26
C SER A 30 -1.70 -12.71 -5.67
N GLU A 31 -2.07 -11.53 -6.17
CA GLU A 31 -2.56 -11.35 -7.55
C GLU A 31 -1.42 -11.00 -8.53
N LEU A 32 -0.23 -10.64 -8.01
CA LEU A 32 0.89 -10.11 -8.80
C LEU A 32 2.09 -11.06 -8.85
N LEU A 33 2.23 -11.94 -7.87
CA LEU A 33 3.36 -12.84 -7.70
C LEU A 33 2.88 -14.29 -7.74
N ALA A 34 3.75 -15.20 -8.17
CA ALA A 34 3.43 -16.63 -8.26
C ALA A 34 4.03 -17.45 -7.10
N ASP A 35 5.10 -16.94 -6.46
CA ASP A 35 5.79 -17.65 -5.40
C ASP A 35 5.18 -17.31 -4.03
N THR A 36 4.70 -18.33 -3.32
CA THR A 36 4.01 -18.17 -2.03
C THR A 36 4.90 -17.54 -0.96
N GLU A 37 6.20 -17.85 -0.94
CA GLU A 37 7.08 -17.31 0.09
C GLU A 37 7.46 -15.86 -0.21
N GLN A 38 7.63 -15.52 -1.49
CA GLN A 38 7.77 -14.14 -1.94
C GLN A 38 6.53 -13.30 -1.62
N ILE A 39 5.32 -13.84 -1.85
CA ILE A 39 4.06 -13.19 -1.48
C ILE A 39 4.08 -12.84 0.00
N LYS A 40 4.36 -13.83 0.85
CA LYS A 40 4.41 -13.67 2.31
C LYS A 40 5.44 -12.63 2.75
N GLN A 41 6.62 -12.62 2.15
CA GLN A 41 7.66 -11.63 2.46
C GLN A 41 7.22 -10.21 2.10
N VAL A 42 6.55 -10.03 0.96
CA VAL A 42 6.03 -8.72 0.54
C VAL A 42 4.90 -8.27 1.45
N GLU A 43 3.97 -9.16 1.81
CA GLU A 43 2.91 -8.86 2.78
C GLU A 43 3.48 -8.43 4.14
N GLN A 44 4.52 -9.11 4.63
CA GLN A 44 5.22 -8.70 5.85
C GLN A 44 5.90 -7.33 5.73
N ALA A 45 6.52 -7.03 4.59
CA ALA A 45 7.14 -5.73 4.36
C ALA A 45 6.10 -4.58 4.36
N ILE A 46 4.94 -4.80 3.73
CA ILE A 46 3.80 -3.89 3.78
C ILE A 46 3.34 -3.69 5.24
N GLN A 47 3.22 -4.76 6.01
CA GLN A 47 2.80 -4.63 7.41
C GLN A 47 3.78 -3.79 8.24
N ILE A 48 5.10 -3.97 8.06
CA ILE A 48 6.12 -3.19 8.77
C ILE A 48 6.03 -1.70 8.45
N VAL A 49 5.84 -1.34 7.19
CA VAL A 49 5.72 0.08 6.78
C VAL A 49 4.46 0.70 7.37
N TYR A 50 3.34 -0.04 7.40
CA TYR A 50 2.10 0.41 8.02
C TYR A 50 2.31 0.72 9.51
N GLU A 51 2.86 -0.23 10.26
CA GLU A 51 3.09 -0.07 11.70
C GLU A 51 4.04 1.10 12.00
N PHE A 52 5.04 1.32 11.14
CA PHE A 52 5.91 2.47 11.24
C PHE A 52 5.16 3.79 11.06
N LEU A 53 4.31 3.90 10.04
CA LEU A 53 3.54 5.12 9.76
C LEU A 53 2.55 5.43 10.89
N GLU A 54 1.82 4.41 11.37
CA GLU A 54 0.90 4.53 12.50
C GLU A 54 1.63 4.98 13.78
N GLN A 55 2.81 4.43 14.06
CA GLN A 55 3.63 4.86 15.18
C GLN A 55 4.17 6.27 14.99
N ALA A 56 4.63 6.63 13.79
CA ALA A 56 5.13 7.97 13.53
C ALA A 56 4.02 9.03 13.70
N GLU A 57 2.80 8.72 13.26
CA GLU A 57 1.63 9.60 13.41
C GLU A 57 1.20 9.72 14.87
N SER A 58 1.03 8.60 15.58
CA SER A 58 0.65 8.61 17.00
C SER A 58 1.68 9.31 17.91
N ASN A 59 2.96 9.35 17.51
CA ASN A 59 4.00 10.09 18.21
C ASN A 59 4.12 11.56 17.73
N GLY A 60 3.29 12.00 16.79
CA GLY A 60 3.31 13.36 16.23
C GLY A 60 4.54 13.70 15.39
N VAL A 61 5.26 12.68 14.91
CA VAL A 61 6.43 12.84 14.01
C VAL A 61 5.97 13.06 12.57
N LEU A 62 4.81 12.49 12.22
CA LEU A 62 4.14 12.61 10.93
C LEU A 62 2.67 13.01 11.16
N GLU A 63 2.10 13.70 10.18
CA GLU A 63 0.66 13.94 10.09
C GLU A 63 0.26 13.50 8.68
N ILE A 64 -0.59 12.48 8.58
CA ILE A 64 -1.05 11.93 7.30
C ILE A 64 -2.43 12.54 7.04
N CYS A 65 -2.54 13.35 5.98
CA CYS A 65 -3.70 14.21 5.71
C CYS A 65 -4.72 13.57 4.78
#